data_AF-A0A3S2VN80-F1
#
_entry.id   AF-A0A3S2VN80-F1
#
_cell.length_a   1.000
_cell.length_b   1.000
_cell.length_c   1.000
_cell.angle_alpha   90.00
_cell.angle_beta   90.00
_cell.angle_gamma   90.00
#
_symmetry.space_group_name_H-M   'P 1'
#
loop_
_entity.id
_entity.type
_entity.pdbx_description
1 polymer ?
#
loop_
_entity_poly.entity_id
_entity_poly.type
_entity_poly.pdbx_seq_one_letter_code
_entity_poly.pdbx_strand_id
1 'polypeptide(L)'
;MKGALASDTAVTGTVSKSFCAGCDSLFPDAAIKVVTSSVTGAEQQQFIDKYGREVGSKTKLPVSGAYSFSRKTYDDQGRPYQVFEPATGTVSSYANTVTYDVIGRVKQTAMANGGVSKVDYSGYTTTNTDALLKTKSSQSN
;
A
#
# COMPACT_ATOMS: atom_id res chain seq x y z
N MET A 1 -13.41 -42.72 4.45
CA MET A 1 -12.75 -41.54 3.84
C MET A 1 -11.83 -42.07 2.74
N LYS A 2 -12.07 -41.72 1.48
CA LYS A 2 -11.19 -42.13 0.36
C LYS A 2 -9.96 -41.22 0.40
N GLY A 3 -8.79 -41.77 0.68
CA GLY A 3 -7.52 -41.04 0.71
C GLY A 3 -7.15 -40.52 -0.67
N ALA A 4 -6.52 -39.34 -0.72
CA ALA A 4 -6.05 -38.71 -1.95
C ALA A 4 -5.11 -39.66 -2.72
N LEU A 5 -5.30 -39.75 -4.04
CA LEU A 5 -4.45 -40.55 -4.92
C LEU A 5 -3.16 -39.79 -5.23
N ALA A 6 -2.06 -40.49 -5.54
CA ALA A 6 -0.78 -39.88 -5.90
C ALA A 6 -0.84 -39.00 -7.18
N SER A 7 -1.92 -39.10 -7.96
CA SER A 7 -2.22 -38.29 -9.14
C SER A 7 -3.02 -37.01 -8.83
N ASP A 8 -3.50 -36.84 -7.60
CA ASP A 8 -4.26 -35.66 -7.23
C ASP A 8 -3.31 -34.45 -7.18
N THR A 9 -3.71 -33.36 -7.82
CA THR A 9 -2.94 -32.10 -7.75
C THR A 9 -2.88 -31.65 -6.30
N ALA A 10 -1.67 -31.62 -5.73
CA ALA A 10 -1.46 -31.14 -4.39
C ALA A 10 -1.85 -29.65 -4.31
N VAL A 11 -2.83 -29.33 -3.47
CA VAL A 11 -3.17 -27.95 -3.16
C VAL A 11 -2.03 -27.35 -2.34
N THR A 12 -1.29 -26.42 -2.92
CA THR A 12 -0.15 -25.75 -2.27
C THR A 12 -0.56 -24.48 -1.53
N GLY A 13 -1.76 -23.97 -1.78
CA GLY A 13 -2.31 -22.80 -1.12
C GLY A 13 -3.77 -22.53 -1.50
N THR A 14 -4.37 -21.55 -0.84
CA THR A 14 -5.76 -21.13 -1.09
C THR A 14 -5.84 -19.62 -1.23
N VAL A 15 -6.80 -19.16 -2.03
CA VAL A 15 -7.17 -17.74 -2.13
C VAL A 15 -8.66 -17.64 -1.84
N SER A 16 -9.05 -16.79 -0.90
CA SER A 16 -10.44 -16.49 -0.59
C SER A 16 -10.71 -14.99 -0.68
N LYS A 17 -11.94 -14.63 -1.06
CA LYS A 17 -12.39 -13.24 -1.16
C LYS A 17 -13.69 -13.10 -0.37
N SER A 18 -13.78 -12.04 0.43
CA SER A 18 -14.97 -11.73 1.22
C SER A 18 -15.27 -10.23 1.15
N PHE A 19 -16.54 -9.89 0.95
CA PHE A 19 -17.04 -8.52 1.14
C PHE A 19 -17.30 -8.26 2.62
N CYS A 20 -17.09 -7.02 3.05
CA CYS A 20 -17.23 -6.58 4.44
C CYS A 20 -17.53 -5.08 4.48
N ALA A 21 -18.04 -4.59 5.61
CA ALA A 21 -18.05 -3.16 5.92
C ALA A 21 -17.04 -2.92 7.05
N GLY A 22 -15.79 -2.59 6.71
CA GLY A 22 -14.70 -2.46 7.68
C GLY A 22 -14.12 -3.83 8.10
N CYS A 23 -13.45 -4.50 7.15
CA CYS A 23 -12.91 -5.86 7.33
C CYS A 23 -11.97 -6.05 8.55
N ASP A 24 -11.33 -4.97 8.98
CA ASP A 24 -10.34 -4.93 10.06
C ASP A 24 -10.32 -3.48 10.55
N SER A 25 -10.27 -3.25 11.87
CA SER A 25 -10.31 -1.90 12.45
C SER A 25 -9.11 -1.04 12.04
N LEU A 26 -8.00 -1.67 11.63
CA LEU A 26 -6.81 -0.98 11.11
C LEU A 26 -6.97 -0.52 9.66
N PHE A 27 -7.99 -1.03 8.94
CA PHE A 27 -8.31 -0.71 7.55
C PHE A 27 -9.80 -0.32 7.44
N PRO A 28 -10.22 0.81 8.05
CA PRO A 28 -11.64 1.19 8.13
C PRO A 28 -12.27 1.44 6.76
N ASP A 29 -11.47 1.82 5.76
CA ASP A 29 -11.93 2.12 4.40
C ASP A 29 -12.12 0.85 3.53
N ALA A 30 -11.78 -0.33 4.06
CA ALA A 30 -11.84 -1.58 3.33
C ALA A 30 -13.27 -2.13 3.21
N ALA A 31 -13.64 -2.48 1.98
CA ALA A 31 -14.90 -3.12 1.62
C ALA A 31 -14.72 -4.60 1.19
N ILE A 32 -13.50 -4.98 0.83
CA ILE A 32 -13.15 -6.33 0.37
C ILE A 32 -11.87 -6.77 1.08
N LYS A 33 -11.85 -8.03 1.53
CA LYS A 33 -10.64 -8.72 2.00
C LYS A 33 -10.34 -9.90 1.10
N VAL A 34 -9.08 -10.00 0.70
CA VAL A 34 -8.52 -11.15 -0.03
C VAL A 34 -7.51 -11.82 0.87
N VAL A 35 -7.67 -13.11 1.15
CA VAL A 35 -6.73 -13.88 1.96
C VAL A 35 -6.06 -14.93 1.08
N THR A 36 -4.74 -14.89 1.03
CA THR A 36 -3.89 -15.88 0.37
C THR A 36 -3.11 -16.63 1.44
N SER A 37 -3.24 -17.96 1.48
CA SER A 37 -2.52 -18.82 2.43
C SER A 37 -1.81 -19.96 1.73
N SER A 38 -0.72 -20.42 2.32
CA SER A 38 0.09 -21.57 1.89
C SER A 38 -0.08 -22.72 2.88
N VAL A 39 0.06 -23.96 2.40
CA VAL A 39 0.15 -25.15 3.28
C VAL A 39 1.37 -25.13 4.21
N THR A 40 2.39 -24.31 3.90
CA THR A 40 3.57 -24.08 4.74
C THR A 40 3.35 -23.03 5.83
N GLY A 41 2.15 -22.46 5.95
CA GLY A 41 1.77 -21.52 7.00
C GLY A 41 2.03 -20.04 6.70
N ALA A 42 2.53 -19.71 5.50
CA ALA A 42 2.58 -18.33 5.01
C ALA A 42 1.16 -17.81 4.74
N GLU A 43 0.90 -16.55 5.11
CA GLU A 43 -0.41 -15.92 4.93
C GLU A 43 -0.24 -14.44 4.60
N GLN A 44 -1.02 -13.96 3.62
CA GLN A 44 -1.14 -12.56 3.25
C GLN A 44 -2.61 -12.20 3.14
N GLN A 45 -3.00 -11.07 3.72
CA GLN A 45 -4.33 -10.49 3.56
C GLN A 45 -4.21 -9.12 2.91
N GLN A 46 -4.97 -8.90 1.83
CA GLN A 46 -5.11 -7.60 1.17
C GLN A 46 -6.48 -7.01 1.49
N PHE A 47 -6.50 -5.70 1.70
CA PHE A 47 -7.69 -4.93 2.02
C PHE A 47 -7.92 -3.91 0.91
N ILE A 48 -9.11 -3.96 0.32
CA ILE A 48 -9.48 -3.20 -0.88
C ILE A 48 -10.72 -2.37 -0.55
N ASP A 49 -10.73 -1.09 -0.94
CA ASP A 49 -11.88 -0.21 -0.76
C ASP A 49 -13.00 -0.47 -1.77
N LYS A 50 -14.13 0.23 -1.59
CA LYS A 50 -15.29 0.13 -2.48
C LYS A 50 -15.04 0.55 -3.93
N TYR A 51 -13.91 1.22 -4.20
CA TYR A 51 -13.51 1.66 -5.54
C TYR A 51 -12.49 0.70 -6.18
N GLY A 52 -12.19 -0.42 -5.54
CA GLY A 52 -11.27 -1.44 -6.06
C GLY A 52 -9.79 -1.13 -5.84
N ARG A 53 -9.45 -0.17 -4.96
CA ARG A 53 -8.07 0.21 -4.67
C ARG A 53 -7.58 -0.45 -3.39
N GLU A 54 -6.33 -0.89 -3.35
CA GLU A 54 -5.73 -1.44 -2.13
C GLU A 54 -5.49 -0.33 -1.10
N VAL A 55 -6.12 -0.44 0.08
CA VAL A 55 -5.93 0.47 1.22
C VAL A 55 -4.93 -0.07 2.23
N GLY A 56 -4.55 -1.34 2.11
CA GLY A 56 -3.47 -1.91 2.88
C GLY A 56 -3.41 -3.43 2.80
N SER A 57 -2.44 -3.99 3.51
CA SER A 57 -2.26 -5.42 3.62
C SER A 57 -1.65 -5.79 4.97
N LYS A 58 -1.82 -7.05 5.37
CA LYS A 58 -1.03 -7.65 6.44
C LYS A 58 -0.46 -9.00 6.00
N THR A 59 0.80 -9.23 6.31
CA THR A 59 1.55 -10.43 5.93
C THR A 59 2.12 -11.08 7.17
N LYS A 60 1.91 -12.39 7.31
CA LYS A 60 2.47 -13.16 8.42
C LYS A 60 3.97 -13.35 8.21
N LEU A 61 4.76 -12.93 9.19
CA LEU A 61 6.21 -13.05 9.18
C LEU A 61 6.61 -14.52 9.44
N PRO A 62 7.48 -15.11 8.60
CA PRO A 62 7.79 -16.54 8.68
C PRO A 62 8.54 -16.94 9.95
N VAL A 63 9.33 -16.03 10.52
CA VAL A 63 10.16 -16.32 11.71
C VAL A 63 9.41 -16.08 13.01
N SER A 64 8.72 -14.95 13.15
CA SER A 64 8.05 -14.56 14.40
C SER A 64 6.58 -14.99 14.47
N GLY A 65 5.95 -15.31 13.34
CA GLY A 65 4.52 -15.56 13.25
C GLY A 65 3.64 -14.32 13.44
N ALA A 66 4.24 -13.16 13.75
CA ALA A 66 3.55 -11.87 13.86
C ALA A 66 3.13 -11.36 12.48
N TYR A 67 2.22 -10.39 12.43
CA TYR A 67 1.82 -9.74 11.20
C TYR A 67 2.58 -8.42 10.98
N SER A 68 3.11 -8.24 9.77
CA SER A 68 3.56 -6.95 9.25
C SER A 68 2.40 -6.28 8.51
N PHE A 69 2.12 -5.02 8.81
CA PHE A 69 1.01 -4.24 8.27
C PHE A 69 1.54 -3.12 7.38
N SER A 70 0.88 -2.89 6.24
CA SER A 70 1.10 -1.72 5.38
C SER A 70 -0.23 -1.04 5.11
N ARG A 71 -0.27 0.29 5.06
CA ARG A 71 -1.48 1.07 4.82
C ARG A 71 -1.24 2.18 3.81
N LYS A 72 -2.25 2.47 3.01
CA LYS A 72 -2.31 3.61 2.11
C LYS A 72 -3.69 4.26 2.20
N THR A 73 -3.73 5.59 2.18
CA THR A 73 -4.98 6.36 2.06
C THR A 73 -5.01 7.07 0.72
N TYR A 74 -6.21 7.47 0.32
CA TYR A 74 -6.46 8.16 -0.93
C TYR A 74 -7.17 9.48 -0.65
N ASP A 75 -6.90 10.49 -1.46
CA ASP A 75 -7.67 11.74 -1.44
C ASP A 75 -9.04 11.57 -2.10
N ASP A 76 -9.85 12.64 -2.11
CA ASP A 76 -11.20 12.64 -2.67
C ASP A 76 -11.22 12.38 -4.19
N GLN A 77 -10.11 12.62 -4.88
CA GLN A 77 -9.93 12.31 -6.31
C GLN A 77 -9.39 10.90 -6.53
N GLY A 78 -9.12 10.16 -5.45
CA GLY A 78 -8.67 8.80 -5.47
C GLY A 78 -7.19 8.59 -5.75
N ARG A 79 -6.38 9.62 -5.56
CA ARG A 79 -4.92 9.54 -5.68
C ARG A 79 -4.32 9.19 -4.32
N PRO A 80 -3.17 8.50 -4.28
CA PRO A 80 -2.49 8.19 -3.02
C PRO A 80 -2.21 9.47 -2.21
N TYR A 81 -2.78 9.59 -1.02
CA TYR A 81 -2.55 10.73 -0.15
C TYR A 81 -1.45 10.44 0.87
N GLN A 82 -1.58 9.34 1.61
CA GLN A 82 -0.56 8.90 2.57
C GLN A 82 -0.17 7.44 2.32
N VAL A 83 1.11 7.16 2.43
CA VAL A 83 1.67 5.81 2.40
C VAL A 83 2.42 5.59 3.70
N PHE A 84 1.88 4.72 4.55
CA PHE A 84 2.46 4.40 5.84
C PHE A 84 3.60 3.42 5.68
N GLU A 85 4.65 3.58 6.48
CA GLU A 85 5.73 2.61 6.54
C GLU A 85 5.21 1.26 7.06
N PRO A 86 5.79 0.13 6.62
CA PRO A 86 5.44 -1.16 7.19
C PRO A 86 5.79 -1.23 8.68
N ALA A 87 4.89 -1.77 9.51
CA ALA A 87 5.12 -1.98 10.93
C ALA A 87 4.62 -3.35 11.39
N THR A 88 5.24 -3.90 12.44
CA THR A 88 4.84 -5.20 12.99
C THR A 88 3.82 -5.01 14.10
N GLY A 89 2.76 -5.83 14.11
CA GLY A 89 1.73 -5.84 15.15
C GLY A 89 0.62 -4.79 14.98
N THR A 90 0.89 -3.68 14.28
CA THR A 90 -0.08 -2.61 13.98
C THR A 90 0.36 -1.81 12.76
N VAL A 91 -0.49 -0.88 12.30
CA VAL A 91 -0.15 0.11 11.27
C VAL A 91 0.79 1.17 11.85
N SER A 92 1.82 1.56 11.08
CA SER A 92 2.78 2.59 11.48
C SER A 92 2.11 3.95 11.67
N SER A 93 2.66 4.79 12.55
CA SER A 93 2.32 6.22 12.63
C SER A 93 3.14 7.07 11.65
N TYR A 94 4.18 6.50 11.05
CA TYR A 94 5.08 7.18 10.11
C TYR A 94 4.55 7.00 8.69
N ALA A 95 4.35 8.11 7.97
CA ALA A 95 3.81 8.10 6.62
C ALA A 95 4.48 9.13 5.72
N ASN A 96 4.64 8.77 4.45
CA ASN A 96 4.91 9.71 3.38
C ASN A 96 3.58 10.32 2.93
N THR A 97 3.49 11.65 2.90
CA THR A 97 2.31 12.38 2.45
C THR A 97 2.59 13.06 1.11
N VAL A 98 1.74 12.83 0.13
CA VAL A 98 1.85 13.41 -1.22
C VAL A 98 0.77 14.46 -1.40
N THR A 99 1.14 15.58 -2.00
CA THR A 99 0.22 16.66 -2.38
C THR A 99 0.30 16.89 -3.87
N TYR A 100 -0.83 17.31 -4.44
CA TYR A 100 -1.02 17.46 -5.87
C TYR A 100 -1.39 18.90 -6.22
N ASP A 101 -1.07 19.32 -7.45
CA ASP A 101 -1.59 20.55 -8.01
C ASP A 101 -3.05 20.38 -8.52
N VAL A 102 -3.65 21.47 -9.00
CA VAL A 102 -5.06 21.51 -9.43
C VAL A 102 -5.37 20.56 -10.59
N ILE A 103 -4.37 20.20 -11.39
CA ILE A 103 -4.51 19.24 -12.51
C ILE A 103 -4.01 17.83 -12.15
N GLY A 104 -3.60 17.62 -10.89
CA GLY A 104 -3.30 16.32 -10.32
C GLY A 104 -1.88 15.79 -10.50
N ARG A 105 -0.92 16.67 -10.80
CA ARG A 105 0.50 16.31 -10.78
C ARG A 105 1.05 16.44 -9.36
N VAL A 106 2.04 15.62 -9.02
CA VAL A 106 2.71 15.70 -7.72
C VAL A 106 3.39 17.06 -7.59
N LYS A 107 3.08 17.76 -6.50
CA LYS A 107 3.65 19.07 -6.15
C LYS A 107 4.68 18.95 -5.02
N GLN A 108 4.38 18.11 -4.02
CA GLN A 108 5.27 17.93 -2.87
C GLN A 108 5.03 16.57 -2.22
N THR A 109 6.12 15.96 -1.76
CA THR A 109 6.12 14.76 -0.93
C THR A 109 6.81 15.08 0.40
N ALA A 110 6.06 15.05 1.50
CA ALA A 110 6.61 15.08 2.85
C ALA A 110 6.90 13.63 3.29
N MET A 111 8.14 13.32 3.60
CA MET A 111 8.57 11.98 3.98
C MET A 111 8.43 11.74 5.48
N ALA A 112 8.25 10.49 5.87
CA ALA A 112 8.17 10.04 7.26
C ALA A 112 9.36 10.49 8.13
N ASN A 113 10.55 10.61 7.54
CA ASN A 113 11.77 11.07 8.19
C ASN A 113 11.86 12.61 8.35
N GLY A 114 10.80 13.34 8.00
CA GLY A 114 10.72 14.81 8.07
C GLY A 114 11.28 15.54 6.84
N GLY A 115 11.92 14.83 5.90
CA GLY A 115 12.39 15.46 4.67
C GLY A 115 11.24 15.83 3.72
N VAL A 116 11.41 16.90 2.94
CA VAL A 116 10.39 17.36 1.99
C VAL A 116 10.99 17.46 0.60
N SER A 117 10.38 16.77 -0.37
CA SER A 117 10.69 16.92 -1.79
C SER A 117 9.60 17.73 -2.48
N LYS A 118 9.97 18.62 -3.40
CA LYS A 118 9.06 19.49 -4.15
C LYS A 118 9.29 19.36 -5.64
N VAL A 119 8.21 19.53 -6.41
CA VAL A 119 8.26 19.60 -7.86
C VAL A 119 7.56 20.86 -8.32
N ASP A 120 8.31 21.72 -9.01
CA ASP A 120 7.82 22.95 -9.61
C ASP A 120 7.73 22.78 -11.13
N TYR A 121 6.58 23.17 -11.70
CA TYR A 121 6.33 23.11 -13.13
C TYR A 121 6.18 24.53 -13.67
N SER A 122 7.05 24.91 -14.61
CA SER A 122 7.02 26.22 -15.27
C SER A 122 7.13 26.03 -16.78
N GLY A 123 6.00 26.06 -17.48
CA GLY A 123 5.92 25.74 -18.91
C GLY A 123 6.47 24.34 -19.18
N TYR A 124 7.50 24.26 -20.03
CA TYR A 124 8.19 23.01 -20.38
C TYR A 124 9.30 22.60 -19.41
N THR A 125 9.52 23.38 -18.35
CA THR A 125 10.55 23.11 -17.35
C THR A 125 9.93 22.48 -16.11
N THR A 126 10.53 21.39 -15.65
CA THR A 126 10.23 20.75 -14.37
C THR A 126 11.46 20.85 -13.47
N THR A 127 11.32 21.37 -12.26
CA THR A 127 12.39 21.46 -11.27
C THR A 127 12.02 20.62 -10.06
N ASN A 128 12.85 19.62 -9.75
CA ASN A 128 12.72 18.80 -8.56
C ASN A 128 13.69 19.31 -7.50
N THR A 129 13.20 19.58 -6.30
CA THR A 129 14.00 19.94 -5.13
C THR A 129 13.93 18.82 -4.12
N ASP A 130 15.06 18.21 -3.77
CA ASP A 130 15.11 17.14 -2.76
C ASP A 130 15.08 17.70 -1.32
N ALA A 131 15.04 16.78 -0.34
CA ALA A 131 15.01 17.15 1.08
C ALA A 131 16.29 17.83 1.59
N LEU A 132 17.39 17.78 0.83
CA LEU A 132 18.64 18.48 1.11
C LEU A 132 18.74 19.81 0.34
N LEU A 133 17.62 20.27 -0.24
CA LEU A 133 17.51 21.49 -1.06
C LEU A 133 18.32 21.43 -2.35
N LYS A 134 18.71 20.24 -2.82
CA LYS A 134 19.38 20.10 -4.12
C LYS A 134 18.34 20.07 -5.23
N THR A 135 18.61 20.81 -6.29
CA THR A 135 17.68 20.96 -7.41
C THR A 135 18.15 20.22 -8.64
N LYS A 136 17.23 19.57 -9.35
CA LYS A 136 17.44 19.02 -10.69
C LYS A 136 16.32 19.47 -11.62
N SER A 137 16.68 20.14 -12.70
CA SER A 137 15.72 20.59 -13.71
C SER A 137 15.80 19.76 -14.99
N SER A 138 14.65 19.57 -15.63
CA SER A 138 14.53 18.97 -16.95
C SER A 138 13.62 19.83 -17.82
N GLN A 139 13.95 19.95 -19.10
CA GLN A 139 13.19 20.71 -20.08
C GLN A 139 12.69 19.75 -21.17
N SER A 140 11.40 19.82 -21.51
CA SER A 140 10.87 19.14 -22.68
C SER A 140 11.01 20.07 -23.88
N ASN A 141 11.68 19.62 -24.94
CA ASN A 141 11.68 20.29 -26.23
C ASN A 141 10.45 19.90 -27.05
#